data_AF-A0A3B9MXS5-F1
#
_entry.id   AF-A0A3B9MXS5-F1
#
_cell.length_a   1.000
_cell.length_b   1.000
_cell.length_c   1.000
_cell.angle_alpha   90.00
_cell.angle_beta   90.00
_cell.angle_gamma   90.00
#
_symmetry.space_group_name_H-M   'P 1'
#
loop_
_entity.id
_entity.type
_entity.pdbx_description
1 polymer ?
#
loop_
_entity_poly.entity_id
_entity_poly.type
_entity_poly.pdbx_seq_one_letter_code
_entity_poly.pdbx_strand_id
1 'polypeptide(L)'
;MITYDFIEKMGSIQTKFSTRSPIKYLTLFDEFENEIKYKEQLENCLKGFRHEIQSLPFKLPIKQARKVFLNNLYDEFLLAKEKLYFQFNQAISKSHECVHINKGKFKYYLPRFLLKQYLTKVRLVNQKLFLVYYLQNDIIENAIEILKNTALNDGIELKVLEINLVERVKTNLSSSELSYFFFLILQKVSIDSNFNRSNLSKILADNFSTKKTISPQANQIRKHFTEVNDNVKNKVEKLFLELSNNANSNYL
;
A
#
# COMPACT_ATOMS: atom_id res chain seq x y z
N MET A 1 2.85 -24.83 11.34
CA MET A 1 1.99 -23.89 12.08
C MET A 1 2.76 -22.64 12.49
N ILE A 2 4.11 -22.66 12.47
CA ILE A 2 4.94 -21.49 12.79
C ILE A 2 5.06 -20.55 11.57
N THR A 3 4.92 -21.06 10.35
CA THR A 3 5.03 -20.26 9.12
C THR A 3 3.95 -19.19 8.96
N TYR A 4 2.68 -19.50 9.28
CA TYR A 4 1.60 -18.51 9.20
C TYR A 4 1.71 -17.46 10.32
N ASP A 5 2.09 -17.88 11.53
CA ASP A 5 2.39 -16.97 12.64
C ASP A 5 3.57 -16.04 12.29
N PHE A 6 4.58 -16.55 11.58
CA PHE A 6 5.68 -15.76 11.05
C PHE A 6 5.20 -14.71 10.05
N ILE A 7 4.38 -15.10 9.07
CA ILE A 7 3.81 -14.19 8.06
C ILE A 7 2.97 -13.10 8.74
N GLU A 8 2.11 -13.46 9.69
CA GLU A 8 1.26 -12.51 10.40
C GLU A 8 2.08 -11.51 11.22
N LYS A 9 3.11 -12.01 11.93
CA LYS A 9 4.00 -11.18 12.74
C LYS A 9 4.88 -10.25 11.90
N MET A 10 5.35 -10.70 10.74
CA MET A 10 6.19 -9.89 9.85
C MET A 10 5.36 -8.93 9.00
N GLY A 11 4.16 -9.31 8.60
CA GLY A 11 3.24 -8.52 7.77
C GLY A 11 2.38 -7.51 8.52
N SER A 12 2.72 -7.19 9.78
CA SER A 12 1.95 -6.26 10.59
C SER A 12 2.78 -5.27 11.41
N ILE A 13 2.38 -4.00 11.37
CA ILE A 13 2.85 -2.93 12.24
C ILE A 13 1.71 -2.58 13.20
N GLN A 14 1.83 -3.01 14.45
CA GLN A 14 0.85 -2.69 15.48
C GLN A 14 1.18 -1.35 16.14
N THR A 15 0.23 -0.41 16.07
CA THR A 15 0.36 0.93 16.67
C THR A 15 -0.80 1.21 17.63
N LYS A 16 -0.53 2.03 18.65
CA LYS A 16 -1.53 2.50 19.63
C LYS A 16 -1.30 3.98 19.92
N PHE A 17 -2.31 4.65 20.45
CA PHE A 17 -2.18 6.02 20.93
C PHE A 17 -1.89 6.05 22.43
N SER A 18 -0.87 6.81 22.83
CA SER A 18 -0.63 7.06 24.25
C SER A 18 -1.69 8.01 24.81
N THR A 19 -2.35 7.60 25.89
CA THR A 19 -3.33 8.39 26.65
C THR A 19 -2.76 8.96 27.95
N ARG A 20 -1.51 8.63 28.30
CA ARG A 20 -0.84 9.03 29.56
C ARG A 20 -0.49 10.53 29.63
N SER A 21 -0.79 11.30 28.59
CA SER A 21 -0.54 12.73 28.48
C SER A 21 -1.79 13.43 27.94
N PRO A 22 -2.05 14.71 28.29
CA PRO A 22 -3.06 15.51 27.59
C PRO A 22 -2.82 15.60 26.07
N ILE A 23 -1.63 15.20 25.61
CA ILE A 23 -1.22 15.18 24.22
C ILE A 23 -1.24 13.74 23.71
N LYS A 24 -2.15 13.46 22.77
CA LYS A 24 -2.19 12.18 22.05
C LYS A 24 -1.04 12.12 21.04
N TYR A 25 -0.26 11.05 21.07
CA TYR A 25 0.73 10.73 20.04
C TYR A 25 0.78 9.23 19.78
N LEU A 26 1.16 8.88 18.56
CA LEU A 26 1.27 7.49 18.09
C LEU A 26 2.45 6.80 18.78
N THR A 27 2.30 5.52 19.10
CA THR A 27 3.31 4.65 19.70
C THR A 27 3.20 3.24 19.10
N LEU A 28 4.26 2.45 19.17
CA LEU A 28 4.24 1.05 18.76
C LEU A 28 3.63 0.17 19.87
N PHE A 29 3.00 -0.93 19.51
CA PHE A 29 2.49 -1.89 20.48
C PHE A 29 3.64 -2.63 21.17
N ASP A 30 4.54 -3.20 20.36
CA ASP A 30 5.77 -3.84 20.80
C ASP A 30 6.88 -2.80 20.91
N GLU A 31 7.13 -2.35 22.14
CA GLU A 31 8.26 -1.46 22.42
C GLU A 31 9.54 -2.30 22.52
N PHE A 32 10.48 -2.07 21.59
CA PHE A 32 11.82 -2.61 21.65
C PHE A 32 12.82 -1.55 22.12
N GLU A 33 13.84 -2.01 22.86
CA GLU A 33 14.85 -1.16 23.49
C GLU A 33 15.82 -0.55 22.48
N ASN A 34 16.27 -1.33 21.50
CA ASN A 34 17.20 -0.90 20.46
C ASN A 34 17.04 -1.71 19.16
N GLU A 35 17.63 -1.18 18.08
CA GLU A 35 17.60 -1.77 16.75
C GLU A 35 18.19 -3.18 16.69
N ILE A 36 19.33 -3.40 17.34
CA ILE A 36 20.08 -4.66 17.31
C ILE A 36 19.23 -5.80 17.88
N LYS A 37 18.65 -5.59 19.08
CA LYS A 37 17.78 -6.55 19.76
C LYS A 37 16.55 -6.87 18.92
N TYR A 38 15.99 -5.86 18.26
CA TYR A 38 14.83 -6.07 17.38
C TYR A 38 15.23 -6.89 16.15
N LYS A 39 16.35 -6.55 15.49
CA LYS A 39 16.88 -7.31 14.36
C LYS A 39 17.16 -8.77 14.73
N GLU A 40 17.81 -9.02 15.86
CA GLU A 40 18.07 -10.39 16.37
C GLU A 40 16.77 -11.18 16.58
N GLN A 41 15.72 -10.55 17.11
CA GLN A 41 14.41 -11.20 17.24
C GLN A 41 13.82 -11.58 15.89
N LEU A 42 13.90 -10.70 14.89
CA LEU A 42 13.42 -10.99 13.54
C LEU A 42 14.25 -12.09 12.87
N GLU A 43 15.57 -12.06 13.00
CA GLU A 43 16.47 -13.09 12.47
C GLU A 43 16.19 -14.47 13.11
N ASN A 44 15.90 -14.52 14.41
CA ASN A 44 15.52 -15.77 15.08
C ASN A 44 14.19 -16.32 14.53
N CYS A 45 13.22 -15.44 14.26
CA CYS A 45 11.99 -15.81 13.57
C CYS A 45 12.29 -16.36 12.16
N LEU A 46 13.16 -15.71 11.39
CA LEU A 46 13.57 -16.15 10.05
C LEU A 46 14.29 -17.50 10.07
N LYS A 47 15.14 -17.74 11.07
CA LYS A 47 15.80 -19.05 11.27
C LYS A 47 14.79 -20.16 11.52
N GLY A 48 13.78 -19.90 12.36
CA GLY A 48 12.68 -20.84 12.60
C GLY A 48 11.90 -21.16 11.32
N PHE A 49 11.57 -20.13 10.55
CA PHE A 49 10.95 -20.28 9.24
C PHE A 49 11.80 -21.12 8.28
N ARG A 50 13.09 -20.80 8.16
CA ARG A 50 14.03 -21.52 7.29
C ARG A 50 14.06 -23.01 7.60
N HIS A 51 14.14 -23.35 8.88
CA HIS A 51 14.13 -24.74 9.32
C HIS A 51 12.81 -25.45 8.96
N GLU A 52 11.66 -24.81 9.19
CA GLU A 52 10.35 -25.39 8.84
C GLU A 52 10.23 -25.61 7.33
N ILE A 53 10.62 -24.63 6.51
CA ILE A 53 10.57 -24.74 5.04
C ILE A 53 11.50 -25.83 4.52
N GLN A 54 12.74 -25.89 5.00
CA GLN A 54 13.68 -26.93 4.55
C GLN A 54 13.27 -28.33 5.00
N SER A 55 12.46 -28.45 6.05
CA SER A 55 11.87 -29.72 6.52
C SER A 55 10.62 -30.17 5.74
N LEU A 56 10.13 -29.38 4.78
CA LEU A 56 8.95 -29.70 3.96
C LEU A 56 9.03 -30.96 3.07
N PRO A 57 10.18 -31.62 2.79
CA PRO A 57 10.13 -32.84 2.00
C PRO A 57 9.52 -34.06 2.73
N PHE A 58 9.36 -34.02 4.06
CA PHE A 58 8.86 -35.16 4.84
C PHE A 58 7.37 -35.10 5.21
N LYS A 59 6.72 -33.93 5.11
CA LYS A 59 5.31 -33.76 5.54
C LYS A 59 4.30 -33.77 4.38
N LEU A 60 4.75 -33.56 3.14
CA LEU A 60 3.91 -33.60 1.94
C LEU A 60 4.50 -34.57 0.91
N PRO A 61 4.01 -35.83 0.84
CA PRO A 61 4.60 -36.86 -0.01
C PRO A 61 4.30 -36.66 -1.51
N ILE A 62 3.31 -35.85 -1.86
CA ILE A 62 2.85 -35.66 -3.24
C ILE A 62 3.44 -34.34 -3.80
N LYS A 63 4.21 -34.43 -4.89
CA LYS A 63 4.85 -33.27 -5.58
C LYS A 63 3.86 -32.15 -5.90
N GLN A 64 2.65 -32.51 -6.34
CA GLN A 64 1.59 -31.54 -6.65
C GLN A 64 1.09 -30.78 -5.41
N ALA A 65 0.88 -31.48 -4.28
CA ALA A 65 0.47 -30.85 -3.02
C ALA A 65 1.54 -29.88 -2.51
N ARG A 66 2.81 -30.25 -2.63
CA ARG A 66 3.95 -29.39 -2.29
C ARG A 66 4.02 -28.16 -3.19
N LYS A 67 3.82 -28.32 -4.49
CA LYS A 67 3.72 -27.20 -5.44
C LYS A 67 2.60 -26.23 -5.07
N VAL A 68 1.41 -26.72 -4.77
CA VAL A 68 0.29 -25.86 -4.35
C VAL A 68 0.62 -25.14 -3.05
N PHE A 69 1.14 -25.85 -2.06
CA PHE A 69 1.54 -25.27 -0.77
C PHE A 69 2.56 -24.14 -0.94
N LEU A 70 3.64 -24.38 -1.69
CA LEU A 70 4.69 -23.38 -1.91
C LEU A 70 4.20 -22.15 -2.69
N ASN A 71 3.29 -22.33 -3.65
CA ASN A 71 2.66 -21.20 -4.35
C ASN A 71 1.79 -20.38 -3.39
N ASN A 72 0.89 -21.03 -2.64
CA ASN A 72 0.06 -20.34 -1.66
C ASN A 72 0.91 -19.57 -0.65
N LEU A 73 2.00 -20.17 -0.18
CA LEU A 73 2.90 -19.53 0.76
C LEU A 73 3.62 -18.32 0.16
N TYR A 74 4.02 -18.43 -1.11
CA TYR A 74 4.61 -17.33 -1.86
C TYR A 74 3.64 -16.15 -1.97
N ASP A 75 2.38 -16.43 -2.30
CA ASP A 75 1.32 -15.43 -2.43
C ASP A 75 1.06 -14.73 -1.08
N GLU A 76 0.99 -15.49 0.02
CA GLU A 76 0.83 -14.93 1.37
C GLU A 76 1.98 -13.98 1.76
N PHE A 77 3.22 -14.30 1.38
CA PHE A 77 4.36 -13.41 1.61
C PHE A 77 4.27 -12.11 0.80
N LEU A 78 3.81 -12.20 -0.45
CA LEU A 78 3.60 -11.00 -1.28
C LEU A 78 2.49 -10.12 -0.69
N LEU A 79 1.37 -10.71 -0.29
CA LEU A 79 0.27 -10.01 0.37
C LEU A 79 0.72 -9.36 1.69
N ALA A 80 1.51 -10.08 2.51
CA ALA A 80 2.06 -9.55 3.74
C ALA A 80 2.97 -8.35 3.51
N LYS A 81 3.80 -8.39 2.46
CA LYS A 81 4.67 -7.27 2.06
C LYS A 81 3.86 -6.02 1.67
N GLU A 82 2.81 -6.20 0.87
CA GLU A 82 1.92 -5.09 0.47
C GLU A 82 1.17 -4.51 1.66
N LYS A 83 0.61 -5.37 2.50
CA LYS A 83 -0.07 -4.98 3.75
C LYS A 83 0.85 -4.18 4.65
N LEU A 84 2.10 -4.62 4.81
CA LEU A 84 3.10 -3.94 5.62
C LEU A 84 3.37 -2.52 5.11
N TYR A 85 3.57 -2.35 3.81
CA TYR A 85 3.76 -1.04 3.17
C TYR A 85 2.54 -0.13 3.36
N PHE A 86 1.33 -0.65 3.18
CA PHE A 86 0.10 0.11 3.38
C PHE A 86 -0.05 0.58 4.83
N GLN A 87 0.18 -0.31 5.80
CA GLN A 87 0.12 0.02 7.23
C GLN A 87 1.17 1.07 7.63
N PHE A 88 2.38 0.98 7.08
CA PHE A 88 3.42 1.97 7.28
C PHE A 88 2.98 3.37 6.81
N ASN A 89 2.45 3.48 5.60
CA ASN A 89 1.96 4.76 5.05
C ASN A 89 0.80 5.34 5.88
N GLN A 90 -0.13 4.49 6.34
CA GLN A 90 -1.19 4.93 7.24
C GLN A 90 -0.65 5.44 8.58
N ALA A 91 0.31 4.72 9.18
CA ALA A 91 0.90 5.09 10.46
C ALA A 91 1.66 6.42 10.38
N ILE A 92 2.45 6.61 9.31
CA ILE A 92 3.10 7.89 9.03
C ILE A 92 2.09 9.01 8.86
N SER A 93 1.05 8.81 8.06
CA SER A 93 0.03 9.84 7.82
C SER A 93 -0.66 10.26 9.12
N LYS A 94 -1.07 9.29 9.95
CA LYS A 94 -1.65 9.54 11.29
C LYS A 94 -0.68 10.23 12.23
N SER A 95 0.61 9.93 12.16
CA SER A 95 1.64 10.63 12.94
C SER A 95 1.69 12.13 12.60
N HIS A 96 1.56 12.47 11.30
CA HIS A 96 1.55 13.85 10.82
C HIS A 96 0.26 14.58 11.20
N GLU A 97 -0.90 13.93 11.09
CA GLU A 97 -2.18 14.49 11.56
C GLU A 97 -2.14 14.85 13.04
N CYS A 98 -1.55 13.98 13.89
CA CYS A 98 -1.35 14.28 15.30
C CYS A 98 -0.49 15.54 15.52
N VAL A 99 0.50 15.78 14.67
CA VAL A 99 1.28 17.03 14.70
C VAL A 99 0.44 18.24 14.29
N HIS A 100 -0.41 18.12 13.26
CA HIS A 100 -1.26 19.21 12.76
C HIS A 100 -2.40 19.58 13.71
N ILE A 101 -3.16 18.60 14.21
CA ILE A 101 -4.26 18.81 15.19
C ILE A 101 -3.73 19.56 16.42
N ASN A 102 -2.53 19.20 16.86
CA ASN A 102 -1.87 19.88 17.95
C ASN A 102 -1.40 21.28 17.53
N LYS A 103 -0.70 21.48 16.40
CA LYS A 103 -0.31 22.82 15.94
C LYS A 103 -1.48 23.82 15.85
N GLY A 104 -2.67 23.39 15.44
CA GLY A 104 -3.87 24.23 15.39
C GLY A 104 -4.40 24.68 16.76
N LYS A 105 -4.22 23.84 17.79
CA LYS A 105 -4.58 24.15 19.20
C LYS A 105 -3.45 24.78 20.01
N PHE A 106 -2.21 24.71 19.53
CA PHE A 106 -1.02 25.29 20.17
C PHE A 106 -0.92 26.82 20.07
N LYS A 107 -1.90 27.50 19.45
CA LYS A 107 -1.93 28.98 19.41
C LYS A 107 -2.03 29.63 20.79
N TYR A 108 -2.36 28.88 21.85
CA TYR A 108 -2.48 29.42 23.19
C TYR A 108 -1.90 28.42 24.23
N TYR A 109 -0.80 28.80 24.90
CA TYR A 109 -0.33 28.28 26.20
C TYR A 109 0.46 26.95 26.32
N LEU A 110 1.29 26.51 25.36
CA LEU A 110 2.34 25.53 25.69
C LEU A 110 3.72 26.20 25.82
N PRO A 111 4.38 26.16 27.01
CA PRO A 111 5.77 26.57 27.16
C PRO A 111 6.66 25.91 26.10
N ARG A 112 7.57 26.68 25.48
CA ARG A 112 8.46 26.22 24.38
C ARG A 112 9.19 24.90 24.69
N PHE A 113 9.50 24.65 25.97
CA PHE A 113 10.12 23.42 26.45
C PHE A 113 9.26 22.17 26.20
N LEU A 114 7.96 22.22 26.49
CA LEU A 114 7.03 21.10 26.29
C LEU A 114 6.79 20.83 24.80
N LEU A 115 6.78 21.88 23.96
CA LEU A 115 6.74 21.74 22.50
C LEU A 115 7.98 21.00 21.96
N LYS A 116 9.18 21.36 22.44
CA LYS A 116 10.43 20.70 22.03
C LYS A 116 10.42 19.22 22.40
N GLN A 117 10.04 18.88 23.64
CA GLN A 117 9.92 17.49 24.09
C GLN A 117 8.91 16.70 23.27
N TYR A 118 7.76 17.29 22.93
CA TYR A 118 6.75 16.66 22.08
C TYR A 118 7.28 16.38 20.67
N LEU A 119 7.89 17.36 20.01
CA LEU A 119 8.46 17.19 18.66
C LEU A 119 9.57 16.13 18.64
N THR A 120 10.39 16.06 19.70
CA THR A 120 11.39 14.99 19.85
C THR A 120 10.73 13.62 19.94
N LYS A 121 9.67 13.46 20.75
CA LYS A 121 8.93 12.18 20.84
C LYS A 121 8.33 11.75 19.51
N VAL A 122 7.72 12.68 18.77
CA VAL A 122 7.16 12.37 17.44
C VAL A 122 8.25 11.94 16.45
N ARG A 123 9.37 12.66 16.41
CA ARG A 123 10.52 12.30 15.55
C ARG A 123 11.05 10.90 15.88
N LEU A 124 11.19 10.58 17.16
CA LEU A 124 11.62 9.25 17.61
C LEU A 124 10.64 8.16 17.19
N VAL A 125 9.32 8.42 17.28
CA VAL A 125 8.30 7.47 16.82
C VAL A 125 8.38 7.25 15.31
N ASN A 126 8.56 8.31 14.52
CA ASN A 126 8.68 8.17 13.06
C ASN A 126 9.94 7.40 12.65
N GLN A 127 11.07 7.67 13.33
CA GLN A 127 12.30 6.90 13.15
C GLN A 127 12.09 5.43 13.50
N LYS A 128 11.42 5.13 14.62
CA LYS A 128 11.09 3.75 15.00
C LYS A 128 10.15 3.08 14.00
N LEU A 129 9.13 3.76 13.51
CA LEU A 129 8.21 3.24 12.49
C LEU A 129 8.94 2.89 11.20
N PHE A 130 9.82 3.77 10.74
CA PHE A 130 10.65 3.53 9.56
C PHE A 130 11.55 2.30 9.76
N LEU A 131 12.21 2.22 10.91
CA LEU A 131 13.10 1.10 11.25
C LEU A 131 12.35 -0.23 11.31
N VAL A 132 11.18 -0.27 11.96
CA VAL A 132 10.31 -1.45 12.02
C VAL A 132 9.93 -1.90 10.62
N TYR A 133 9.39 -0.98 9.81
CA TYR A 133 9.00 -1.26 8.43
C TYR A 133 10.17 -1.81 7.62
N TYR A 134 11.32 -1.12 7.66
CA TYR A 134 12.49 -1.48 6.89
C TYR A 134 13.01 -2.88 7.24
N LEU A 135 13.17 -3.17 8.54
CA LEU A 135 13.69 -4.46 8.98
C LEU A 135 12.70 -5.61 8.75
N GLN A 136 11.40 -5.39 8.98
CA GLN A 136 10.39 -6.41 8.66
C GLN A 136 10.33 -6.67 7.15
N ASN A 137 10.41 -5.64 6.31
CA ASN A 137 10.43 -5.80 4.85
C ASN A 137 11.66 -6.61 4.38
N ASP A 138 12.85 -6.30 4.90
CA ASP A 138 14.08 -7.06 4.61
C ASP A 138 13.94 -8.54 4.99
N ILE A 139 13.34 -8.83 6.14
CA ILE A 139 13.10 -10.20 6.60
C ILE A 139 12.08 -10.94 5.73
N ILE A 140 11.03 -10.27 5.28
CA ILE A 140 10.06 -10.83 4.31
C ILE A 140 10.74 -11.12 2.97
N GLU A 141 11.57 -10.22 2.47
CA GLU A 141 12.34 -10.44 1.23
C GLU A 141 13.27 -11.64 1.34
N ASN A 142 14.00 -11.76 2.45
CA ASN A 142 14.84 -12.92 2.73
C ASN A 142 14.02 -14.24 2.83
N ALA A 143 12.84 -14.20 3.46
CA ALA A 143 11.96 -15.37 3.53
C ALA A 143 11.46 -15.80 2.14
N ILE A 144 11.13 -14.83 1.29
CA ILE A 144 10.75 -15.07 -0.11
C ILE A 144 11.90 -15.73 -0.88
N GLU A 145 13.14 -15.28 -0.70
CA GLU A 145 14.31 -15.90 -1.35
C GLU A 145 14.53 -17.35 -0.89
N ILE A 146 14.42 -17.61 0.42
CA ILE A 146 14.49 -18.97 0.97
C ILE A 146 13.42 -19.86 0.34
N LEU A 147 12.20 -19.35 0.19
CA LEU A 147 11.10 -20.08 -0.44
C LEU A 147 11.38 -20.39 -1.91
N LYS A 148 11.82 -19.39 -2.69
CA LYS A 148 12.18 -19.55 -4.11
C LYS A 148 13.28 -20.61 -4.29
N ASN A 149 14.33 -20.54 -3.48
CA ASN A 149 15.43 -21.50 -3.51
C ASN A 149 14.96 -22.91 -3.16
N THR A 150 14.05 -23.04 -2.18
CA THR A 150 13.48 -24.33 -1.79
C THR A 150 12.61 -24.92 -2.91
N ALA A 151 11.77 -24.10 -3.54
CA ALA A 151 10.95 -24.52 -4.67
C ALA A 151 11.79 -24.95 -5.88
N LEU A 152 12.85 -24.20 -6.17
CA LEU A 152 13.79 -24.50 -7.26
C LEU A 152 14.51 -25.84 -7.04
N ASN A 153 14.95 -26.13 -5.80
CA ASN A 153 15.55 -27.42 -5.45
C ASN A 153 14.59 -28.59 -5.66
N ASP A 154 13.28 -28.36 -5.51
CA ASP A 154 12.23 -29.36 -5.78
C ASP A 154 11.80 -29.42 -7.26
N GLY A 155 12.44 -28.62 -8.13
CA GLY A 155 12.07 -28.49 -9.55
C GLY A 155 10.67 -27.89 -9.74
N ILE A 156 10.25 -27.03 -8.82
CA ILE A 156 8.96 -26.34 -8.84
C ILE A 156 9.21 -24.88 -9.22
N GLU A 157 8.70 -24.48 -10.38
CA GLU A 157 8.56 -23.07 -10.70
C GLU A 157 7.38 -22.48 -9.91
N LEU A 158 7.70 -21.52 -9.03
CA LEU A 158 6.70 -20.71 -8.37
C LEU A 158 6.05 -19.82 -9.42
N LYS A 159 4.74 -19.97 -9.57
CA LYS A 159 3.97 -19.04 -10.37
C LYS A 159 3.88 -17.78 -9.53
N VAL A 160 4.41 -16.67 -10.05
CA VAL A 160 3.91 -15.38 -9.64
C VAL A 160 2.44 -15.42 -10.06
N LEU A 161 1.52 -15.54 -9.09
CA LEU A 161 0.23 -14.93 -9.34
C LEU A 161 0.59 -13.50 -9.69
N GLU A 162 0.28 -13.08 -10.92
CA GLU A 162 -0.05 -11.69 -11.14
C GLU A 162 -1.15 -11.42 -10.13
N ILE A 163 -0.75 -11.04 -8.90
CA ILE A 163 -1.58 -10.35 -7.96
C ILE A 163 -2.00 -9.17 -8.81
N ASN A 164 -3.18 -9.29 -9.40
CA ASN A 164 -3.82 -8.21 -10.10
C ASN A 164 -4.11 -7.19 -9.00
N LEU A 165 -3.09 -6.36 -8.80
CA LEU A 165 -3.05 -5.06 -8.19
C LEU A 165 -4.40 -4.38 -8.37
N VAL A 166 -5.23 -4.49 -7.33
CA VAL A 166 -6.56 -3.87 -7.25
C VAL A 166 -7.53 -4.45 -8.30
N GLU A 167 -8.75 -4.83 -7.93
CA GLU A 167 -9.81 -5.02 -8.92
C GLU A 167 -10.04 -3.68 -9.64
N ARG A 168 -9.36 -3.51 -10.77
CA ARG A 168 -9.46 -2.30 -11.59
C ARG A 168 -10.80 -2.31 -12.28
N VAL A 169 -11.47 -1.17 -12.25
CA VAL A 169 -12.72 -0.98 -12.98
C VAL A 169 -12.43 -1.08 -14.47
N LYS A 170 -12.98 -2.12 -15.11
CA LYS A 170 -12.94 -2.29 -16.56
C LYS A 170 -13.87 -1.28 -17.22
N THR A 171 -13.32 -0.48 -18.12
CA THR A 171 -14.09 0.52 -18.86
C THR A 171 -13.90 0.39 -20.36
N ASN A 172 -14.96 0.74 -21.08
CA ASN A 172 -14.97 0.80 -22.54
C ASN A 172 -14.31 2.09 -23.06
N LEU A 173 -14.07 3.07 -22.20
CA LEU A 173 -13.37 4.30 -22.54
C LEU A 173 -11.89 4.03 -22.80
N SER A 174 -11.34 4.68 -23.81
CA SER A 174 -9.89 4.76 -24.01
C SER A 174 -9.23 5.62 -22.93
N SER A 175 -7.91 5.45 -22.74
CA SER A 175 -7.16 6.23 -21.76
C SER A 175 -7.29 7.73 -21.96
N SER A 176 -7.39 8.21 -23.21
CA SER A 176 -7.60 9.63 -23.52
C SER A 176 -9.00 10.12 -23.16
N GLU A 177 -10.05 9.35 -23.49
CA GLU A 177 -11.43 9.69 -23.15
C GLU A 177 -11.63 9.72 -21.63
N LEU A 178 -11.07 8.72 -20.93
CA LEU A 178 -11.15 8.61 -19.47
C LEU A 178 -10.38 9.74 -18.77
N SER A 179 -9.18 10.07 -19.23
CA SER A 179 -8.40 11.20 -18.71
C SER A 179 -9.16 12.51 -18.87
N TYR A 180 -9.68 12.78 -20.07
CA TYR A 180 -10.39 14.02 -20.36
C TYR A 180 -11.70 14.14 -19.56
N PHE A 181 -12.46 13.06 -19.45
CA PHE A 181 -13.70 13.01 -18.66
C PHE A 181 -13.47 13.35 -17.18
N PHE A 182 -12.54 12.65 -16.51
CA PHE A 182 -12.25 12.92 -15.10
C PHE A 182 -11.61 14.29 -14.88
N PHE A 183 -10.83 14.77 -15.85
CA PHE A 183 -10.29 16.14 -15.80
C PHE A 183 -11.41 17.19 -15.77
N LEU A 184 -12.43 17.06 -16.64
CA LEU A 184 -13.57 17.98 -16.67
C LEU A 184 -14.39 17.95 -15.38
N ILE A 185 -14.66 16.76 -14.84
CA ILE A 185 -15.37 16.61 -13.55
C ILE A 185 -14.60 17.32 -12.45
N LEU A 186 -13.30 17.05 -12.35
CA LEU A 186 -12.47 17.62 -11.30
C LEU A 186 -12.29 19.13 -11.47
N GLN A 187 -12.19 19.66 -12.68
CA GLN A 187 -12.20 21.12 -12.90
C GLN A 187 -13.47 21.80 -12.36
N LYS A 188 -14.60 21.11 -12.36
CA LYS A 188 -15.87 21.65 -11.83
C LYS A 188 -16.05 21.43 -10.34
N VAL A 189 -15.50 20.35 -9.79
CA VAL A 189 -15.69 19.95 -8.38
C VAL A 189 -14.55 20.42 -7.47
N SER A 190 -13.34 20.61 -8.00
CA SER A 190 -12.18 20.98 -7.18
C SER A 190 -12.17 22.48 -6.86
N ILE A 191 -11.99 22.80 -5.58
CA ILE A 191 -11.91 24.17 -5.05
C ILE A 191 -10.50 24.78 -5.25
N ASP A 192 -9.50 23.97 -5.60
CA ASP A 192 -8.08 24.37 -5.67
C ASP A 192 -7.60 24.62 -7.11
N SER A 193 -7.03 25.81 -7.35
CA SER A 193 -6.51 26.25 -8.65
C SER A 193 -5.15 25.65 -9.02
N ASN A 194 -4.43 25.04 -8.07
CA ASN A 194 -3.10 24.45 -8.28
C ASN A 194 -3.14 22.95 -8.59
N PHE A 195 -4.14 22.52 -9.35
CA PHE A 195 -4.45 21.12 -9.57
C PHE A 195 -3.28 20.31 -10.19
N ASN A 196 -2.87 19.24 -9.50
CA ASN A 196 -1.75 18.39 -9.93
C ASN A 196 -2.23 17.22 -10.80
N ARG A 197 -2.24 17.41 -12.13
CA ARG A 197 -2.52 16.37 -13.16
C ARG A 197 -1.73 15.07 -12.94
N SER A 198 -0.59 15.14 -12.25
CA SER A 198 0.22 13.98 -11.87
C SER A 198 -0.48 13.06 -10.85
N ASN A 199 -1.28 13.62 -9.95
CA ASN A 199 -2.03 12.83 -8.97
C ASN A 199 -3.22 12.15 -9.63
N LEU A 200 -3.94 12.87 -10.49
CA LEU A 200 -5.06 12.29 -11.24
C LEU A 200 -4.58 11.15 -12.14
N SER A 201 -3.48 11.33 -12.87
CA SER A 201 -2.92 10.24 -13.70
C SER A 201 -2.56 9.00 -12.90
N LYS A 202 -2.04 9.15 -11.68
CA LYS A 202 -1.79 8.02 -10.76
C LYS A 202 -3.09 7.34 -10.35
N ILE A 203 -4.08 8.10 -9.88
CA ILE A 203 -5.39 7.56 -9.51
C ILE A 203 -6.01 6.77 -10.66
N LEU A 204 -6.01 7.33 -11.87
CA LEU A 204 -6.56 6.64 -13.04
C LEU A 204 -5.74 5.39 -13.41
N ALA A 205 -4.40 5.48 -13.31
CA ALA A 205 -3.49 4.38 -13.57
C ALA A 205 -3.57 3.26 -12.53
N ASP A 206 -4.03 3.54 -11.32
CA ASP A 206 -4.12 2.55 -10.24
C ASP A 206 -5.50 1.88 -10.21
N ASN A 207 -6.55 2.57 -10.64
CA ASN A 207 -7.95 2.13 -10.44
C ASN A 207 -8.66 1.65 -11.71
N PHE A 208 -8.19 1.99 -12.92
CA PHE A 208 -8.91 1.66 -14.16
C PHE A 208 -8.10 0.77 -15.11
N SER A 209 -8.82 -0.05 -15.86
CA SER A 209 -8.31 -0.81 -17.00
C SER A 209 -9.15 -0.53 -18.23
N THR A 210 -8.51 -0.36 -19.39
CA THR A 210 -9.19 -0.05 -20.66
C THR A 210 -9.23 -1.28 -21.55
N LYS A 211 -10.05 -1.27 -22.61
CA LYS A 211 -10.06 -2.34 -23.63
C LYS A 211 -8.68 -2.67 -24.21
N LYS A 212 -7.80 -1.68 -24.33
CA LYS A 212 -6.47 -1.84 -24.97
C LYS A 212 -5.35 -2.09 -23.96
N THR A 213 -5.52 -1.65 -22.72
CA THR A 213 -4.44 -1.64 -21.73
C THR A 213 -4.99 -2.00 -20.36
N ILE A 214 -4.56 -3.16 -19.85
CA ILE A 214 -4.97 -3.70 -18.55
C ILE A 214 -4.35 -2.87 -17.40
N SER A 215 -3.08 -2.50 -17.53
CA SER A 215 -2.35 -1.69 -16.55
C SER A 215 -1.74 -0.43 -17.22
N PRO A 216 -2.54 0.62 -17.44
CA PRO A 216 -2.03 1.86 -18.04
C PRO A 216 -1.04 2.56 -17.11
N GLN A 217 0.09 3.03 -17.64
CA GLN A 217 1.07 3.76 -16.82
C GLN A 217 0.65 5.21 -16.60
N ALA A 218 0.85 5.75 -15.39
CA ALA A 218 0.52 7.14 -15.07
C ALA A 218 1.14 8.16 -16.05
N ASN A 219 2.37 7.92 -16.51
CA ASN A 219 3.03 8.78 -17.49
C ASN A 219 2.34 8.77 -18.86
N GLN A 220 1.77 7.64 -19.28
CA GLN A 220 0.99 7.54 -20.52
C GLN A 220 -0.33 8.30 -20.39
N ILE A 221 -1.04 8.10 -19.28
CA ILE A 221 -2.27 8.84 -18.95
C ILE A 221 -2.01 10.35 -18.91
N ARG A 222 -0.86 10.75 -18.33
CA ARG A 222 -0.51 12.16 -18.19
C ARG A 222 -0.36 12.88 -19.53
N LYS A 223 0.18 12.23 -20.56
CA LYS A 223 0.29 12.79 -21.92
C LYS A 223 -1.07 13.13 -22.51
N HIS A 224 -2.09 12.32 -22.19
CA HIS A 224 -3.44 12.56 -22.68
C HIS A 224 -4.13 13.79 -22.08
N PHE A 225 -3.59 14.42 -21.03
CA PHE A 225 -4.10 15.72 -20.56
C PHE A 225 -3.60 16.91 -21.40
N THR A 226 -2.52 16.75 -22.15
CA THR A 226 -1.95 17.80 -23.01
C THR A 226 -2.30 17.61 -24.47
N GLU A 227 -2.63 16.38 -24.89
CA GLU A 227 -2.88 15.99 -26.27
C GLU A 227 -4.32 15.49 -26.46
N VAL A 228 -5.31 16.32 -26.13
CA VAL A 228 -6.73 15.98 -26.35
C VAL A 228 -7.17 16.47 -27.72
N ASN A 229 -7.45 15.54 -28.64
CA ASN A 229 -8.01 15.88 -29.96
C ASN A 229 -9.53 16.09 -29.90
N ASP A 230 -10.09 16.76 -30.92
CA ASP A 230 -11.51 17.12 -30.95
C ASP A 230 -12.44 15.89 -31.03
N ASN A 231 -11.96 14.77 -31.56
CA ASN A 231 -12.70 13.51 -31.56
C ASN A 231 -12.93 12.98 -30.13
N VAL A 232 -11.92 13.08 -29.25
CA VAL A 232 -12.05 12.70 -27.84
C VAL A 232 -13.00 13.66 -27.12
N LYS A 233 -12.91 14.97 -27.39
CA LYS A 233 -13.82 15.97 -26.81
C LYS A 233 -15.28 15.68 -27.16
N ASN A 234 -15.58 15.55 -28.45
CA ASN A 234 -16.93 15.31 -28.96
C ASN A 234 -17.54 14.02 -28.39
N LYS A 235 -16.74 12.96 -28.24
CA LYS A 235 -17.22 11.72 -27.63
C LYS A 235 -17.51 11.85 -26.15
N VAL A 236 -16.65 12.54 -25.41
CA VAL A 236 -16.86 12.76 -23.98
C VAL A 236 -18.06 13.68 -23.73
N GLU A 237 -18.26 14.70 -24.57
CA GLU A 237 -19.45 15.58 -24.51
C GLU A 237 -20.74 14.81 -24.81
N LYS A 238 -20.75 13.93 -25.82
CA LYS A 238 -21.88 13.02 -26.08
C LYS A 238 -22.17 12.12 -24.88
N LEU A 239 -21.12 11.56 -24.27
CA LEU A 239 -21.26 10.72 -23.08
C LEU A 239 -21.87 11.50 -21.90
N PHE A 240 -21.48 12.76 -21.70
CA PHE A 240 -22.10 13.63 -20.70
C PHE A 240 -23.59 13.87 -20.98
N LEU A 241 -23.96 14.14 -22.23
CA LEU A 241 -25.36 14.34 -22.63
C LEU A 241 -26.20 13.07 -22.42
N GLU A 242 -25.66 11.90 -22.79
CA GLU A 242 -26.30 10.60 -22.56
C GLU A 242 -26.49 10.34 -21.06
N LEU A 243 -25.45 10.59 -20.24
CA LEU A 243 -25.54 10.43 -18.78
C LEU A 243 -26.54 11.40 -18.16
N SER A 244 -26.61 12.67 -18.61
CA SER A 244 -27.59 13.63 -18.11
C SER A 244 -29.02 13.28 -18.50
N ASN A 245 -29.22 12.77 -19.72
CA ASN A 245 -30.55 12.35 -20.20
C ASN A 245 -31.03 11.11 -19.46
N ASN A 246 -30.14 10.13 -19.23
CA ASN A 246 -30.45 8.92 -18.46
C ASN A 246 -30.66 9.20 -16.96
N ALA A 247 -29.97 10.20 -16.40
CA ALA A 247 -30.24 10.64 -15.04
C ALA A 247 -31.63 11.27 -14.94
N ASN A 248 -32.02 12.13 -15.90
CA ASN A 248 -33.33 12.77 -15.90
C ASN A 248 -34.50 11.80 -16.19
N SER A 249 -34.28 10.74 -16.97
CA SER A 249 -35.32 9.72 -17.24
C SER A 249 -35.62 8.81 -16.06
N ASN A 250 -34.73 8.74 -15.05
CA ASN A 250 -34.95 7.95 -13.83
C ASN A 250 -35.67 8.75 -12.72
N TYR A 251 -35.96 10.04 -12.97
CA TYR A 251 -36.69 10.93 -12.06
C TYR A 251 -38.08 11.34 -12.57
N LEU A 252 -38.54 10.76 -13.69
CA LEU A 252 -39.89 10.87 -14.26
C LEU A 252 -40.58 9.49 -14.20
#